data_AF-B3S2E5-F1
#
_entry.id   AF-B3S2E5-F1
#
_cell.length_a   1.000
_cell.length_b   1.000
_cell.length_c   1.000
_cell.angle_alpha   90.00
_cell.angle_beta   90.00
_cell.angle_gamma   90.00
#
_symmetry.space_group_name_H-M   'P 1'
#
loop_
_entity.id
_entity.type
_entity.pdbx_description
1 polymer ?
#
loop_
_entity_poly.entity_id
_entity_poly.type
_entity_poly.pdbx_seq_one_letter_code
_entity_poly.pdbx_strand_id
1 'polypeptide(L)'
;MSQSKSVTQIRHYRIKKANEKYYISSTKLFPSLHELVKHHSVEYGSLCTTLSRSCGSRRKILILPPIPENPNFKSWEISHKSIKLVEKLGQGAFGMGRYVSL
;
A
#
# COMPACT_ATOMS: atom_id res chain seq x y z
N MET A 1 30.13 16.27 -22.36
CA MET A 1 29.19 16.34 -21.22
C MET A 1 28.18 15.22 -21.38
N SER A 2 28.49 14.05 -20.84
CA SER A 2 27.71 12.83 -21.05
C SER A 2 26.62 12.74 -19.98
N GLN A 3 25.37 12.95 -20.37
CA GLN A 3 24.21 12.79 -19.49
C GLN A 3 24.14 11.33 -19.01
N SER A 4 24.35 11.08 -17.71
CA SER A 4 24.11 9.77 -17.12
C SER A 4 22.60 9.57 -16.94
N LYS A 5 22.01 8.78 -17.83
CA LYS A 5 20.70 8.17 -17.55
C LYS A 5 20.90 7.27 -16.33
N SER A 6 20.37 7.68 -15.17
CA SER A 6 20.28 6.79 -14.02
C SER A 6 19.26 5.70 -14.36
N VAL A 7 19.73 4.54 -14.83
CA VAL A 7 18.90 3.33 -14.83
C VAL A 7 18.41 3.14 -13.40
N THR A 8 17.09 3.20 -13.19
CA THR A 8 16.48 2.98 -11.88
C THR A 8 16.63 1.51 -11.49
N GLN A 9 17.79 1.18 -10.92
CA GLN A 9 18.10 -0.16 -10.46
C GLN A 9 17.47 -0.38 -9.08
N ILE A 10 16.53 -1.33 -9.00
CA ILE A 10 15.92 -1.75 -7.74
C ILE A 10 16.88 -2.73 -7.06
N ARG A 11 17.26 -2.43 -5.81
CA ARG A 11 18.08 -3.33 -4.98
C ARG A 11 17.20 -3.91 -3.88
N HIS A 12 17.11 -5.23 -3.82
CA HIS A 12 16.40 -5.96 -2.78
C HIS A 12 17.40 -6.38 -1.70
N TYR A 13 17.17 -5.97 -0.46
CA TYR A 13 17.98 -6.34 0.70
C TYR A 13 17.21 -7.32 1.58
N ARG A 14 17.83 -8.45 1.96
CA ARG A 14 17.23 -9.42 2.86
C ARG A 14 17.54 -9.05 4.31
N ILE A 15 16.51 -8.76 5.10
CA ILE A 15 16.65 -8.59 6.55
C ILE A 15 16.69 -9.98 7.19
N LYS A 16 17.74 -10.24 7.98
CA LYS A 16 17.93 -11.46 8.77
C LYS A 16 17.70 -11.16 10.25
N LYS A 17 17.35 -12.20 11.02
CA LYS A 17 17.15 -12.13 12.48
C LYS A 17 18.09 -13.13 13.17
N ALA A 18 18.83 -12.70 14.19
CA ALA A 18 19.64 -13.55 15.06
C ALA A 18 19.56 -13.03 16.50
N ASN A 19 19.36 -13.91 17.48
CA ASN A 19 19.26 -13.56 18.91
C ASN A 19 18.39 -12.32 19.17
N GLU A 20 17.19 -12.32 18.58
CA GLU A 20 16.21 -11.23 18.66
C GLU A 20 16.58 -9.89 18.01
N LYS A 21 17.73 -9.82 17.33
CA LYS A 21 18.18 -8.62 16.61
C LYS A 21 18.03 -8.79 15.10
N TYR A 22 17.74 -7.68 14.41
CA TYR A 22 17.58 -7.57 12.96
C TYR A 22 18.83 -6.97 12.32
N TYR A 23 19.24 -7.49 11.16
CA TYR A 23 20.39 -7.00 10.42
C TYR A 23 20.27 -7.25 8.91
N ILE A 24 20.89 -6.40 8.09
CA ILE A 24 21.06 -6.60 6.65
C ILE A 24 22.47 -7.11 6.35
N SER A 25 23.47 -6.52 7.02
CA SER A 25 24.87 -6.96 7.02
C SER A 25 25.27 -7.34 8.45
N SER A 26 26.15 -8.33 8.60
CA SER A 26 26.64 -8.78 9.92
C SER A 26 27.40 -7.70 10.71
N THR A 27 27.61 -6.53 10.11
CA THR A 27 28.32 -5.39 10.69
C THR A 27 27.50 -4.58 11.69
N LYS A 28 26.17 -4.51 11.53
CA LYS A 28 25.28 -3.72 12.40
C LYS A 28 24.03 -4.54 12.75
N LEU A 29 23.81 -4.76 14.05
CA LEU A 29 22.67 -5.50 14.61
C LEU A 29 21.76 -4.53 15.36
N PHE A 30 20.46 -4.54 15.04
CA PHE A 30 19.48 -3.63 15.63
C PHE A 30 18.42 -4.41 16.44
N PRO A 31 17.97 -3.91 17.60
CA PRO A 31 16.91 -4.55 18.37
C PRO A 31 15.53 -4.46 17.72
N SER A 32 15.27 -3.47 16.85
CA SER A 32 13.99 -3.32 16.14
C SER A 32 14.16 -2.99 14.66
N LEU A 33 13.13 -3.30 13.86
CA LEU A 33 13.07 -2.89 12.45
C LEU A 33 13.02 -1.37 12.30
N HIS A 34 12.39 -0.67 13.24
CA HIS A 34 12.28 0.78 13.21
C HIS A 34 13.65 1.45 13.33
N GLU A 35 14.49 0.99 14.27
CA GLU A 35 15.85 1.50 14.43
C GLU A 35 16.73 1.18 13.22
N LEU A 36 16.59 -0.01 12.64
CA LEU A 36 17.28 -0.39 11.41
C LEU A 36 16.95 0.59 10.28
N VAL A 37 15.66 0.90 10.09
CA VAL A 37 15.21 1.85 9.06
C VAL A 37 15.70 3.27 9.35
N LYS A 38 15.62 3.74 10.60
CA LYS A 38 16.07 5.07 11.02
C LYS A 38 17.57 5.27 10.85
N HIS A 39 18.37 4.26 11.16
CA HIS A 39 19.81 4.31 10.93
C HIS A 39 20.09 4.42 9.42
N HIS A 40 19.46 3.56 8.62
CA HIS A 40 19.66 3.52 7.18
C HIS A 40 19.05 4.71 6.41
N SER A 41 18.19 5.53 7.03
CA SER A 41 17.73 6.80 6.45
C SER A 41 18.76 7.92 6.56
N VAL A 42 19.66 7.85 7.56
CA VAL A 42 20.69 8.87 7.79
C VAL A 42 22.04 8.44 7.18
N GLU A 43 22.43 7.19 7.40
CA GLU A 43 23.72 6.64 6.96
C GLU A 43 23.50 5.46 6.01
N TYR A 44 24.19 5.45 4.87
CA TYR A 44 24.07 4.34 3.91
C TYR A 44 24.57 3.02 4.51
N GLY A 45 25.62 3.04 5.33
CA GLY A 45 26.19 1.83 5.95
C GLY A 45 26.54 0.78 4.89
N SER A 46 25.87 -0.37 4.92
CA SER A 46 25.99 -1.45 3.93
C SER A 46 25.03 -1.34 2.73
N LEU A 47 24.20 -0.29 2.65
CA LEU A 47 23.29 -0.04 1.54
C LEU A 47 23.97 0.82 0.47
N CYS A 48 23.45 0.74 -0.76
CA CYS A 48 23.99 1.54 -1.87
C CYS A 48 23.52 3.01 -1.83
N THR A 49 22.48 3.31 -1.05
CA THR A 49 21.95 4.67 -0.83
C THR A 49 21.20 4.70 0.50
N THR A 50 21.02 5.89 1.07
CA THR A 50 20.16 6.09 2.24
C THR A 50 18.68 5.90 1.89
N LEU A 51 17.90 5.46 2.87
CA LEU A 51 16.45 5.34 2.77
C LEU A 51 15.81 6.74 2.85
N SER A 52 15.59 7.36 1.69
CA SER A 52 15.08 8.74 1.62
C SER A 52 13.56 8.85 1.81
N ARG A 53 12.78 8.06 1.08
CA ARG A 53 11.31 8.19 1.07
C ARG A 53 10.64 6.83 1.16
N SER A 54 9.67 6.71 2.08
CA SER A 54 8.78 5.56 2.09
C SER A 54 7.97 5.54 0.79
N CYS A 55 7.77 4.34 0.23
CA CYS A 55 6.90 4.22 -0.93
C CYS A 55 5.46 4.53 -0.47
N GLY A 56 4.81 5.52 -1.09
CA GLY A 56 3.40 5.78 -0.85
C GLY A 56 2.61 4.51 -1.20
N SER A 57 1.76 4.04 -0.27
CA SER A 57 0.91 2.88 -0.54
C SER A 57 0.07 3.15 -1.78
N ARG A 58 0.41 2.49 -2.90
CA ARG A 58 -0.35 2.61 -4.15
C ARG A 58 -1.74 1.98 -4.06
N ARG A 59 -1.98 1.17 -3.01
CA ARG A 59 -3.30 0.66 -2.70
C ARG A 59 -3.94 1.62 -1.70
N LYS A 60 -4.88 2.42 -2.18
CA LYS A 60 -6.03 2.75 -1.33
C LYS A 60 -6.62 1.40 -0.95
N ILE A 61 -6.45 1.00 0.31
CA ILE A 61 -7.30 -0.04 0.87
C ILE A 61 -8.71 0.45 0.55
N LEU A 62 -9.48 -0.34 -0.20
CA LEU A 62 -10.92 -0.12 -0.29
C LEU A 62 -11.37 -0.23 1.16
N ILE A 63 -11.59 0.91 1.82
CA ILE A 63 -12.27 0.95 3.10
C ILE A 63 -13.68 0.53 2.72
N LEU A 64 -13.92 -0.79 2.68
CA LEU A 64 -15.28 -1.28 2.72
C LEU A 64 -15.85 -0.70 4.01
N PRO A 65 -17.07 -0.12 3.97
CA PRO A 65 -17.73 0.26 5.21
C PRO A 65 -17.67 -0.94 6.16
N PRO A 66 -17.40 -0.72 7.46
CA PRO A 66 -17.34 -1.83 8.41
C PRO A 66 -18.58 -2.68 8.19
N ILE A 67 -18.37 -3.98 7.94
CA ILE A 67 -19.47 -4.94 7.88
C ILE A 67 -20.21 -4.72 9.20
N PRO A 68 -21.47 -4.29 9.20
CA PRO A 68 -22.15 -3.91 10.41
C PRO A 68 -22.11 -5.12 11.35
N GLU A 69 -21.41 -4.97 12.47
CA GLU A 69 -21.27 -5.99 13.52
C GLU A 69 -22.62 -6.33 14.17
N ASN A 70 -23.67 -5.58 13.82
CA ASN A 70 -25.01 -5.74 14.32
C ASN A 70 -25.75 -6.86 13.54
N PRO A 71 -26.12 -7.98 14.19
CA PRO A 71 -26.90 -9.05 13.56
C PRO A 71 -28.33 -8.62 13.15
N ASN A 72 -28.80 -7.46 13.61
CA ASN A 72 -30.08 -6.85 13.20
C ASN A 72 -29.93 -5.82 12.06
N PHE A 73 -28.73 -5.64 11.49
CA PHE A 73 -28.55 -4.84 10.28
C PHE A 73 -29.06 -5.63 9.06
N LYS A 74 -30.38 -5.77 8.98
CA LYS A 74 -31.09 -6.51 7.91
C LYS A 74 -31.35 -5.64 6.68
N SER A 75 -31.02 -4.36 6.73
CA SER A 75 -31.44 -3.37 5.73
C SER A 75 -30.33 -3.08 4.70
N TRP A 76 -29.79 -4.12 4.05
CA TRP A 76 -28.94 -3.94 2.86
C TRP A 76 -29.74 -3.49 1.63
N GLU A 77 -31.06 -3.58 1.72
CA GLU A 77 -31.98 -3.11 0.70
C GLU A 77 -32.14 -1.60 0.77
N ILE A 78 -31.61 -0.91 -0.23
CA ILE A 78 -31.79 0.51 -0.44
C ILE A 78 -33.05 0.71 -1.28
N SER A 79 -33.89 1.69 -0.93
CA SER A 79 -35.10 1.98 -1.72
C SER A 79 -34.74 2.42 -3.13
N HIS A 80 -35.42 1.88 -4.15
CA HIS A 80 -35.18 2.26 -5.55
C HIS A 80 -35.40 3.76 -5.82
N LYS A 81 -36.19 4.44 -4.97
CA LYS A 81 -36.42 5.90 -5.06
C LYS A 81 -35.20 6.74 -4.66
N SER A 82 -34.31 6.19 -3.83
CA SER A 82 -33.07 6.86 -3.43
C SER A 82 -31.91 6.56 -4.38
N ILE A 83 -32.12 5.84 -5.48
CA ILE A 83 -31.07 5.55 -6.47
C ILE A 83 -31.39 6.32 -7.74
N LYS A 84 -30.54 7.30 -8.08
CA LYS A 84 -30.62 7.99 -9.37
C LYS A 84 -29.54 7.47 -10.31
N LEU A 85 -29.96 7.03 -11.48
CA LEU A 85 -29.08 6.55 -12.55
C LEU A 85 -28.54 7.75 -13.33
N VAL A 86 -27.24 8.02 -13.20
CA VAL A 86 -26.63 9.24 -13.75
C VAL A 86 -26.11 9.02 -15.17
N GLU A 87 -25.20 8.06 -15.36
CA GLU A 87 -24.46 7.91 -16.63
C GLU A 87 -24.28 6.44 -17.00
N LYS A 88 -24.28 6.12 -18.31
CA LYS A 88 -24.07 4.76 -18.82
C LYS A 88 -22.58 4.42 -18.82
N LEU A 89 -22.20 3.41 -18.04
CA LEU A 89 -20.84 2.88 -17.97
C LEU A 89 -20.54 1.88 -19.10
N GLY A 90 -21.58 1.21 -19.62
CA GLY A 90 -21.44 0.24 -20.71
C GLY A 90 -22.63 -0.71 -20.78
N GLN A 91 -22.63 -1.59 -21.77
CA GLN A 91 -23.64 -2.65 -21.95
C GLN A 91 -22.93 -3.95 -22.29
N GLY A 92 -23.19 -5.00 -21.50
CA GLY A 92 -22.61 -6.32 -21.68
C GLY A 92 -23.65 -7.42 -21.52
N ALA A 93 -23.21 -8.68 -21.55
CA ALA A 93 -24.08 -9.86 -21.43
C ALA A 93 -24.85 -9.95 -20.10
N PHE A 94 -24.49 -9.13 -19.11
CA PHE A 94 -25.12 -9.08 -17.78
C PHE A 94 -25.94 -7.80 -17.57
N GLY A 95 -26.26 -7.06 -18.65
CA GLY A 95 -27.08 -5.86 -18.61
C GLY A 95 -26.29 -4.56 -18.83
N MET A 96 -26.91 -3.45 -18.44
CA MET A 96 -26.42 -2.08 -18.68
C MET A 96 -25.89 -1.48 -17.38
N GLY A 97 -24.57 -1.31 -17.29
CA GLY A 97 -23.93 -0.67 -16.13
C GLY A 97 -24.17 0.83 -16.15
N ARG A 98 -24.46 1.41 -14.98
CA ARG A 98 -24.65 2.86 -14.82
C ARG A 98 -24.04 3.36 -13.52
N TYR A 99 -23.58 4.61 -13.52
CA TYR A 99 -23.29 5.32 -12.29
C TYR A 99 -24.57 5.60 -11.51
N VAL A 100 -24.50 5.42 -10.20
CA VAL A 100 -25.60 5.65 -9.26
C VAL A 100 -25.20 6.77 -8.30
N SER A 101 -26.13 7.69 -8.04
CA SER A 101 -26.05 8.62 -6.91
C SER A 101 -27.15 8.28 -5.91
N LEU A 102 -26.78 8.27 -4.62
CA LEU A 102 -27.70 8.11 -3.48
C LEU A 102 -28.30 9.45 -3.05
#